data_AF-A0A0F9H7N7-F1
#
_entry.id   AF-A0A0F9H7N7-F1
#
_cell.length_a   1.000
_cell.length_b   1.000
_cell.length_c   1.000
_cell.angle_alpha   90.00
_cell.angle_beta   90.00
_cell.angle_gamma   90.00
#
_symmetry.space_group_name_H-M   'P 1'
#
loop_
_entity.id
_entity.type
_entity.pdbx_description
1 polymer ?
#
loop_
_entity_poly.entity_id
_entity_poly.type
_entity_poly.pdbx_seq_one_letter_code
_entity_poly.pdbx_strand_id
1 'polypeptide(L)'
;MSVRTAKFNGVKYTVDMTPINGCCSPPKPKDREPTLRICCPLNTRVGLITAIHEAMHACNYDKHEAIVDRASIDIGRFLWRLGYQISLRGEKK
;
A
#
# COMPACT_ATOMS: atom_id res chain seq x y z
N MET A 1 1.81 -21.39 -17.34
CA MET A 1 0.93 -20.32 -17.88
C MET A 1 0.18 -19.70 -16.71
N SER A 2 0.32 -18.39 -16.44
CA SER A 2 -0.53 -17.74 -15.43
C SER A 2 -1.90 -17.49 -16.04
N VAL A 3 -2.96 -17.77 -15.29
CA VAL A 3 -4.34 -17.43 -15.69
C VAL A 3 -4.42 -15.91 -15.73
N ARG A 4 -4.60 -15.33 -16.93
CA ARG A 4 -4.68 -13.86 -17.11
C ARG A 4 -6.09 -13.31 -16.95
N THR A 5 -7.09 -14.16 -17.17
CA THR A 5 -8.50 -13.78 -17.09
C THR A 5 -9.36 -14.94 -16.64
N ALA A 6 -10.44 -14.66 -15.90
CA ALA A 6 -11.44 -15.63 -15.48
C ALA A 6 -12.84 -15.13 -15.85
N LYS A 7 -13.80 -16.04 -16.07
CA LYS A 7 -15.21 -15.68 -16.29
C LYS A 7 -16.07 -16.16 -15.14
N PHE A 8 -16.91 -15.29 -14.61
CA PHE A 8 -17.92 -15.61 -13.60
C PHE A 8 -19.24 -14.95 -14.03
N ASN A 9 -20.33 -15.72 -14.11
CA ASN A 9 -21.66 -15.24 -14.55
C ASN A 9 -21.65 -14.49 -15.89
N GLY A 10 -20.87 -14.98 -16.87
CA GLY A 10 -20.74 -14.36 -18.19
C GLY A 10 -19.84 -13.12 -18.25
N VAL A 11 -19.44 -12.57 -17.10
CA VAL A 11 -18.53 -11.41 -17.02
C VAL A 11 -17.08 -11.88 -17.02
N LYS A 12 -16.23 -11.25 -17.83
CA LYS A 12 -14.79 -11.52 -17.93
C LYS A 12 -14.01 -10.59 -17.01
N TYR A 13 -13.20 -11.16 -16.14
CA TYR A 13 -12.32 -10.47 -15.20
C TYR A 13 -10.87 -10.68 -15.62
N THR A 14 -10.05 -9.64 -15.50
CA THR A 14 -8.59 -9.78 -15.47
C THR A 14 -8.17 -10.30 -14.10
N VAL A 15 -7.29 -11.30 -14.10
CA VAL A 15 -6.74 -11.87 -12.88
C VAL A 15 -5.36 -11.25 -12.70
N ASP A 16 -5.27 -10.31 -11.76
CA ASP A 16 -4.00 -9.75 -11.34
C ASP A 16 -3.42 -10.64 -10.22
N MET A 17 -2.32 -11.33 -10.55
CA MET A 17 -1.58 -12.17 -9.60
C MET A 17 -0.33 -11.45 -9.07
N THR A 18 -0.19 -10.15 -9.34
CA THR A 18 0.97 -9.39 -8.94
C THR A 18 0.99 -9.30 -7.41
N PRO A 19 2.12 -9.64 -6.76
CA PRO A 19 2.27 -9.37 -5.34
C PRO A 19 2.22 -7.86 -5.12
N ILE A 20 1.15 -7.38 -4.49
CA ILE A 20 1.00 -5.97 -4.13
C ILE A 20 1.72 -5.69 -2.81
N ASN A 21 2.39 -4.54 -2.73
CA ASN A 21 2.99 -4.09 -1.47
C ASN A 21 1.95 -3.44 -0.55
N GLY A 22 0.95 -2.77 -1.11
CA GLY A 22 -0.12 -2.10 -0.39
C GLY A 22 -1.32 -1.83 -1.29
N CYS A 23 -2.43 -1.40 -0.68
CA CYS A 23 -3.64 -0.97 -1.38
C CYS A 23 -4.54 -0.15 -0.46
N CYS A 24 -4.90 1.06 -0.89
CA CYS A 24 -5.94 1.86 -0.27
C CYS A 24 -7.26 1.70 -1.03
N SER A 25 -8.34 1.41 -0.31
CA SER A 25 -9.69 1.42 -0.89
C SER A 25 -10.20 2.85 -1.01
N PRO A 26 -10.95 3.19 -2.09
CA PRO A 26 -11.60 4.49 -2.19
C PRO A 26 -12.64 4.63 -1.08
N PRO A 27 -12.76 5.82 -0.44
CA PRO A 27 -13.85 6.07 0.49
C PRO A 27 -15.18 6.16 -0.27
N LYS A 28 -16.04 5.13 -0.18
CA LYS A 28 -17.38 5.15 -0.80
C LYS A 28 -18.43 5.60 0.21
N PRO A 29 -19.47 6.34 -0.22
CA PRO A 29 -20.53 6.85 0.68
C PRO A 29 -21.28 5.77 1.48
N LYS A 30 -21.26 4.52 1.04
CA LYS A 30 -21.97 3.39 1.65
C LYS A 30 -21.06 2.41 2.39
N ASP A 31 -19.74 2.61 2.33
CA ASP A 31 -18.81 1.73 3.03
C ASP A 31 -18.80 2.12 4.51
N ARG A 32 -18.85 1.12 5.41
CA ARG A 32 -18.78 1.35 6.85
C ARG A 32 -17.46 2.02 7.22
N GLU A 33 -16.34 1.53 6.67
CA GLU A 33 -14.98 2.07 6.83
C GLU A 33 -14.12 1.69 5.60
N PRO A 34 -13.40 2.63 4.95
CA PRO A 34 -12.43 2.29 3.91
C PRO A 34 -11.23 1.54 4.50
N THR A 35 -10.67 0.61 3.73
CA THR A 35 -9.53 -0.23 4.16
C THR A 35 -8.22 0.32 3.62
N LEU A 36 -7.18 0.31 4.46
CA LEU A 36 -5.80 0.54 4.07
C LEU A 36 -4.99 -0.75 4.32
N ARG A 37 -4.44 -1.32 3.26
CA ARG A 37 -3.72 -2.60 3.28
C ARG A 37 -2.24 -2.35 3.07
N ILE A 38 -1.40 -2.93 3.91
CA ILE A 38 0.05 -2.96 3.76
C ILE A 38 0.48 -4.43 3.87
N CYS A 39 1.07 -4.97 2.82
CA CYS A 39 1.44 -6.37 2.66
C CYS A 39 2.95 -6.61 2.71
N CYS A 40 3.75 -5.57 2.96
CA CYS A 40 5.19 -5.65 3.10
C CYS A 40 5.63 -5.47 4.58
N PRO A 41 6.76 -6.07 5.01
CA PRO A 41 7.22 -5.93 6.40
C PRO A 41 7.59 -4.48 6.75
N LEU A 42 6.93 -3.91 7.76
CA LEU A 42 7.10 -2.50 8.16
C LEU A 42 8.49 -2.17 8.74
N ASN A 43 9.24 -3.18 9.17
CA ASN A 43 10.62 -3.04 9.63
C ASN A 43 11.64 -2.89 8.47
N THR A 44 11.17 -2.77 7.24
CA THR A 44 12.00 -2.54 6.05
C THR A 44 11.75 -1.14 5.50
N ARG A 45 12.74 -0.60 4.78
CA ARG A 45 12.58 0.68 4.09
C ARG A 45 11.43 0.65 3.09
N VAL A 46 11.23 -0.48 2.42
CA VAL A 46 10.10 -0.69 1.48
C VAL A 46 8.79 -0.63 2.25
N GLY A 47 8.68 -1.31 3.39
CA GLY A 47 7.53 -1.26 4.29
C GLY A 47 7.15 0.15 4.71
N LEU A 48 8.14 0.94 5.14
CA LEU A 48 7.91 2.34 5.50
C LEU A 48 7.42 3.18 4.31
N ILE A 49 8.07 3.06 3.14
CA ILE A 49 7.68 3.78 1.93
C ILE A 49 6.25 3.42 1.53
N THR A 50 5.90 2.13 1.55
CA THR A 50 4.53 1.67 1.23
C THR A 50 3.52 2.21 2.24
N ALA A 51 3.82 2.18 3.54
CA ALA A 51 2.91 2.74 4.55
C ALA A 51 2.63 4.24 4.31
N ILE A 52 3.66 5.00 3.92
CA ILE A 52 3.52 6.42 3.56
C ILE A 52 2.70 6.57 2.27
N HIS A 53 2.98 5.76 1.25
CA HIS A 53 2.26 5.76 -0.02
C HIS A 53 0.75 5.57 0.22
N GLU A 54 0.37 4.51 0.93
CA GLU A 54 -1.05 4.24 1.19
C GLU A 54 -1.68 5.32 2.08
N ALA A 55 -0.96 5.84 3.07
CA ALA A 55 -1.47 6.92 3.92
C ALA A 55 -1.72 8.20 3.13
N MET A 56 -0.89 8.50 2.13
CA MET A 56 -1.11 9.63 1.23
C MET A 56 -2.39 9.46 0.40
N HIS A 57 -2.65 8.25 -0.12
CA HIS A 57 -3.92 7.93 -0.78
C HIS A 57 -5.11 8.01 0.19
N ALA A 58 -4.96 7.60 1.44
CA ALA A 58 -6.02 7.75 2.44
C ALA A 58 -6.35 9.23 2.71
N CYS A 59 -5.35 10.11 2.72
CA CYS A 59 -5.56 11.56 2.88
C CYS A 59 -6.14 12.23 1.63
N ASN A 60 -5.78 11.74 0.44
CA ASN A 60 -6.25 12.29 -0.83
C ASN A 60 -6.23 11.20 -1.93
N TYR A 61 -7.32 10.44 -2.00
CA TYR A 61 -7.42 9.26 -2.86
C TYR A 61 -7.29 9.58 -4.34
N ASP A 62 -7.78 10.75 -4.76
CA ASP A 62 -7.75 11.17 -6.16
C ASP A 62 -6.39 11.74 -6.59
N LYS A 63 -5.39 11.72 -5.70
CA LYS A 63 -4.04 12.18 -6.02
C LYS A 63 -3.41 11.23 -7.04
N HIS A 64 -2.82 11.82 -8.07
CA HIS A 64 -2.17 11.05 -9.13
C HIS A 64 -1.04 10.17 -8.59
N GLU A 65 -1.07 8.88 -8.95
CA GLU A 65 -0.15 7.83 -8.50
C GLU A 65 1.32 8.26 -8.56
N ALA A 66 1.79 8.75 -9.71
CA ALA A 66 3.18 9.20 -9.88
C ALA A 66 3.63 10.29 -8.88
N ILE A 67 2.70 11.13 -8.40
CA ILE A 67 3.00 12.14 -7.37
C ILE A 67 3.13 11.46 -6.00
N VAL A 68 2.20 10.56 -5.67
CA VAL A 68 2.21 9.78 -4.43
C VAL A 68 3.45 8.89 -4.34
N ASP A 69 3.81 8.22 -5.42
CA ASP A 69 5.03 7.40 -5.54
C ASP A 69 6.28 8.21 -5.27
N ARG A 70 6.47 9.33 -5.98
CA ARG A 70 7.66 10.15 -5.80
C ARG A 70 7.75 10.69 -4.37
N ALA A 71 6.67 11.25 -3.86
CA ALA A 71 6.64 11.84 -2.53
C ALA A 71 6.87 10.78 -1.43
N SER A 72 6.22 9.62 -1.51
CA SER A 72 6.39 8.54 -0.54
C SER A 72 7.82 7.99 -0.53
N ILE A 73 8.47 7.87 -1.69
CA ILE A 73 9.87 7.48 -1.80
C ILE A 73 10.79 8.53 -1.15
N ASP A 74 10.60 9.81 -1.46
CA ASP A 74 11.44 10.90 -0.94
C ASP A 74 11.29 11.03 0.58
N ILE A 75 10.05 11.06 1.08
CA ILE A 75 9.74 11.11 2.51
C ILE A 75 10.25 9.86 3.22
N GLY A 76 9.95 8.67 2.69
CA GLY A 76 10.36 7.41 3.31
C GLY A 76 11.88 7.26 3.38
N ARG A 77 12.62 7.67 2.35
CA ARG A 77 14.09 7.70 2.37
C ARG A 77 14.63 8.70 3.40
N PHE A 78 14.03 9.88 3.49
CA PHE A 78 14.41 10.89 4.47
C PHE A 78 14.19 10.38 5.90
N LEU A 79 12.98 9.90 6.21
CA LEU A 79 12.63 9.35 7.53
C LEU A 79 13.48 8.15 7.91
N TRP A 80 13.77 7.26 6.95
CA TRP A 80 14.67 6.13 7.17
C TRP A 80 16.08 6.58 7.57
N ARG A 81 16.62 7.61 6.91
CA ARG A 81 17.93 8.20 7.26
C ARG A 81 17.93 8.86 8.63
N LEU A 82 16.79 9.37 9.09
CA LEU A 82 16.60 9.89 10.45
C LEU A 82 16.44 8.78 11.51
N GLY A 83 16.34 7.51 11.11
CA GLY A 83 16.19 6.39 12.02
C GLY A 83 14.75 6.04 12.39
N TYR A 84 13.74 6.58 11.68
CA TYR A 84 12.35 6.14 11.79
C TYR A 84 12.18 4.80 11.10
N GLN A 85 12.63 3.74 11.77
CA GLN A 85 12.47 2.36 11.35
C GLN A 85 11.78 1.59 12.47
N ILE A 86 10.83 0.73 12.13
CA ILE A 86 10.24 -0.16 13.13
C ILE A 86 11.30 -1.19 13.49
N SER A 87 11.90 -1.02 14.66
CA SER A 87 12.75 -2.05 15.22
C SER A 87 11.83 -3.15 15.74
N LEU A 88 12.04 -4.40 15.30
CA LEU A 88 11.49 -5.57 15.97
C LEU A 88 12.18 -5.73 17.34
N ARG A 89 11.97 -4.78 18.25
CA ARG A 89 12.27 -5.01 19.65
C ARG A 89 11.22 -5.99 20.12
N GLY A 90 11.60 -7.26 20.20
CA GLY A 90 10.88 -8.20 21.06
C GLY A 90 10.77 -7.55 22.43
N GLU A 91 9.56 -7.58 22.98
CA GLU A 91 9.31 -7.23 24.36
C GLU A 91 10.33 -7.97 25.24
N LYS A 92 11.32 -7.22 25.73
CA LYS A 92 12.08 -7.60 26.92
C LYS A 92 11.63 -6.65 28.01
N LYS A 93 10.56 -7.03 28.70
CA LYS A 93 10.54 -7.31 30.14
C LYS A 93 9.17 -7.80 30.56
#